data_AF-A0A0Q9Q937-F1
#
_entry.id   AF-A0A0Q9Q937-F1
#
_cell.length_a   1.000
_cell.length_b   1.000
_cell.length_c   1.000
_cell.angle_alpha   90.00
_cell.angle_beta   90.00
_cell.angle_gamma   90.00
#
_symmetry.space_group_name_H-M   'P 1'
#
loop_
_entity.id
_entity.type
_entity.pdbx_description
1 polymer ?
#
loop_
_entity_poly.entity_id
_entity_poly.type
_entity_poly.pdbx_seq_one_letter_code
_entity_poly.pdbx_strand_id
1 'polypeptide(L)'
;MKKHTTIISTDGSWVNALEIETNRAWVQPQAGESYVWGENDPYGPAAVVAKTFKVDWKKRIKKATLFLSVDNYAIVLINGVPVVIDPPQDTLAFYNPGRTFHIEPFLNEGENDIVIAGFNSPSNANRSRGNPAGILARIEIKYEH
;
A
#
# COMPACT_ATOMS: atom_id res chain seq x y z
N MET A 1 11.69 -27.34 -7.16
CA MET A 1 10.50 -26.79 -7.87
C MET A 1 10.35 -25.33 -7.48
N LYS A 2 10.37 -24.39 -8.44
CA LYS A 2 10.27 -22.95 -8.13
C LYS A 2 8.80 -22.61 -7.86
N LYS A 3 8.49 -22.11 -6.66
CA LYS A 3 7.22 -21.42 -6.40
C LYS A 3 7.21 -20.16 -7.27
N HIS A 4 6.26 -20.05 -8.19
CA HIS A 4 6.03 -18.80 -8.90
C HIS A 4 5.23 -17.88 -7.99
N THR A 5 5.94 -16.92 -7.38
CA THR A 5 5.35 -15.85 -6.59
C THR A 5 5.67 -14.53 -7.26
N THR A 6 4.65 -13.71 -7.49
CA THR A 6 4.82 -12.30 -7.86
C THR A 6 4.71 -11.45 -6.61
N ILE A 7 5.66 -10.54 -6.42
CA ILE A 7 5.65 -9.55 -5.34
C ILE A 7 5.64 -8.17 -5.99
N ILE A 8 4.68 -7.34 -5.58
CA ILE A 8 4.62 -5.92 -5.92
C ILE A 8 4.58 -5.15 -4.61
N SER A 9 5.50 -4.24 -4.37
CA SER A 9 5.58 -3.45 -3.15
C SER A 9 5.69 -1.97 -3.47
N THR A 10 5.29 -1.11 -2.53
CA THR A 10 5.49 0.33 -2.62
C THR A 10 6.98 0.66 -2.68
N ASP A 11 7.34 1.50 -3.64
CA ASP A 11 8.66 2.08 -3.86
C ASP A 11 8.51 3.35 -4.74
N GLY A 12 9.61 4.00 -5.10
CA GLY A 12 9.61 5.19 -5.96
C GLY A 12 9.20 4.95 -7.41
N SER A 13 8.85 3.71 -7.80
CA SER A 13 8.36 3.39 -9.15
C SER A 13 6.83 3.45 -9.27
N TRP A 14 6.13 3.70 -8.17
CA TRP A 14 4.69 3.92 -8.15
C TRP A 14 4.34 5.33 -8.63
N VAL A 15 3.16 5.49 -9.22
CA VAL A 15 2.67 6.80 -9.65
C VAL A 15 2.50 7.70 -8.42
N ASN A 16 3.05 8.92 -8.49
CA ASN A 16 3.00 9.93 -7.45
C ASN A 16 3.60 9.46 -6.11
N ALA A 17 4.54 8.52 -6.12
CA ALA A 17 5.16 7.98 -4.91
C ALA A 17 6.56 8.54 -4.70
N LEU A 18 6.73 9.28 -3.61
CA LEU A 18 8.04 9.67 -3.09
C LEU A 18 8.42 8.75 -1.93
N GLU A 19 9.57 8.09 -2.03
CA GLU A 19 10.11 7.31 -0.91
C GLU A 19 10.46 8.22 0.27
N ILE A 20 10.06 7.81 1.47
CA ILE A 20 10.24 8.58 2.69
C ILE A 20 11.02 7.80 3.75
N GLU A 21 11.68 8.54 4.63
CA GLU A 21 12.35 7.95 5.79
C GLU A 21 11.34 7.19 6.65
N THR A 22 11.68 5.94 6.98
CA THR A 22 10.86 5.08 7.82
C THR A 22 10.92 5.55 9.27
N ASN A 23 9.76 5.71 9.91
CA ASN A 23 9.71 5.93 11.35
C ASN A 23 10.05 4.64 12.09
N ARG A 24 10.86 4.72 13.15
CA ARG A 24 11.25 3.57 13.98
C ARG A 24 10.07 2.86 14.66
N ALA A 25 8.96 3.56 14.90
CA ALA A 25 7.75 2.99 15.47
C ALA A 25 6.98 2.13 14.46
N TRP A 26 7.21 2.31 13.16
CA TRP A 26 6.50 1.58 12.11
C TRP A 26 7.08 0.18 11.90
N VAL A 27 6.27 -0.71 11.32
CA VAL A 27 6.76 -2.00 10.83
C VAL A 27 7.83 -1.78 9.77
N GLN A 28 8.94 -2.49 9.91
CA GLN A 28 10.11 -2.31 9.06
C GLN A 28 9.85 -2.89 7.66
N PRO A 29 10.13 -2.12 6.59
CA PRO A 29 10.00 -2.62 5.22
C PRO A 29 10.91 -3.83 4.97
N GLN A 30 10.47 -4.75 4.12
CA GLN A 30 11.30 -5.83 3.60
C GLN A 30 12.23 -5.32 2.48
N ALA A 31 13.16 -6.16 2.04
CA ALA A 31 14.05 -5.82 0.93
C ALA A 31 13.25 -5.50 -0.35
N GLY A 32 13.44 -4.30 -0.90
CA GLY A 32 12.71 -3.81 -2.07
C GLY A 32 11.35 -3.18 -1.74
N GLU A 33 11.01 -3.00 -0.47
CA GLU A 33 9.87 -2.21 -0.03
C GLU A 33 10.35 -0.89 0.56
N SER A 34 9.63 0.19 0.30
CA SER A 34 9.83 1.50 0.93
C SER A 34 8.48 2.05 1.40
N TYR A 35 8.51 2.81 2.50
CA TYR A 35 7.40 3.72 2.80
C TYR A 35 7.39 4.82 1.76
N VAL A 36 6.20 5.17 1.29
CA VAL A 36 6.00 6.25 0.32
C VAL A 36 4.99 7.26 0.80
N TRP A 37 5.06 8.46 0.23
CA TRP A 37 4.04 9.51 0.33
C TRP A 37 3.85 10.18 -1.05
N GLY A 38 2.98 11.19 -1.13
CA GLY A 38 2.67 11.88 -2.38
C GLY A 38 3.86 12.70 -2.89
N GLU A 39 4.33 12.44 -4.11
CA GLU A 39 5.42 13.21 -4.73
C GLU A 39 5.00 14.65 -5.06
N ASN A 40 3.77 14.85 -5.52
CA ASN A 40 3.23 16.18 -5.85
C ASN A 40 2.98 17.05 -4.61
N ASP A 41 2.77 16.44 -3.43
CA ASP A 41 2.63 17.15 -2.16
C ASP A 41 3.29 16.34 -1.01
N PRO A 42 4.64 16.36 -0.89
CA PRO A 42 5.39 15.54 0.06
C PRO A 42 5.10 15.82 1.54
N TYR A 43 4.50 16.97 1.81
CA TYR A 43 4.17 17.46 3.14
C TYR A 43 2.66 17.58 3.36
N GLY A 44 1.85 17.26 2.36
CA GLY A 44 0.40 17.36 2.44
C GLY A 44 -0.22 16.44 3.49
N PRO A 45 -1.46 16.74 3.92
CA PRO A 45 -2.19 15.91 4.87
C PRO A 45 -2.71 14.60 4.26
N ALA A 46 -2.65 14.45 2.94
CA ALA A 46 -3.08 13.25 2.24
C ALA A 46 -2.17 12.97 1.04
N ALA A 47 -2.13 11.71 0.63
CA ALA A 47 -1.41 11.26 -0.56
C ALA A 47 -2.24 10.22 -1.31
N VAL A 48 -2.13 10.22 -2.64
CA VAL A 48 -2.68 9.18 -3.49
C VAL A 48 -1.54 8.60 -4.32
N VAL A 49 -1.27 7.31 -4.14
CA VAL A 49 -0.27 6.56 -4.91
C VAL A 49 -0.93 5.41 -5.65
N ALA A 50 -0.41 5.05 -6.81
CA ALA A 50 -1.01 4.01 -7.64
C ALA A 50 0.01 3.16 -8.38
N LYS A 51 -0.38 1.94 -8.73
CA LYS A 51 0.42 1.04 -9.55
C LYS A 51 -0.45 0.15 -10.43
N THR A 52 -0.06 0.04 -11.68
CA THR A 52 -0.54 -0.99 -12.59
C THR A 52 0.40 -2.19 -12.52
N PHE A 53 -0.15 -3.41 -12.41
CA PHE A 53 0.61 -4.65 -12.35
C PHE A 53 -0.09 -5.76 -13.14
N LYS A 54 0.66 -6.82 -13.47
CA LYS A 54 0.16 -7.96 -14.25
C LYS A 54 0.02 -9.22 -13.41
N VAL A 55 -1.14 -9.84 -13.53
CA VAL A 55 -1.45 -11.20 -13.09
C VAL A 55 -1.28 -12.14 -14.29
N ASP A 56 -0.57 -13.25 -14.10
CA ASP A 56 -0.32 -14.23 -15.16
C ASP A 56 -1.62 -14.98 -15.52
N TRP A 57 -2.22 -14.62 -16.65
CA TRP A 57 -3.46 -15.24 -17.16
C TRP A 57 -3.32 -16.72 -17.48
N LYS A 58 -2.10 -17.23 -17.66
CA LYS A 58 -1.87 -18.67 -17.93
C LYS A 58 -1.86 -19.51 -16.66
N LYS A 59 -1.88 -18.88 -15.48
CA LYS A 59 -1.74 -19.56 -14.21
C LYS A 59 -2.88 -19.22 -13.28
N ARG A 60 -3.45 -20.25 -12.68
CA ARG A 60 -4.47 -20.07 -11.66
C ARG A 60 -3.85 -19.50 -10.39
N ILE A 61 -4.48 -18.47 -9.82
CA ILE A 61 -4.07 -17.93 -8.51
C ILE A 61 -4.43 -18.95 -7.43
N LYS A 62 -3.45 -19.35 -6.64
CA LYS A 62 -3.64 -20.15 -5.43
C LYS A 62 -3.98 -19.29 -4.22
N LYS A 63 -3.28 -18.15 -4.08
CA LYS A 63 -3.45 -17.20 -2.98
C LYS A 63 -2.93 -15.84 -3.40
N ALA A 64 -3.64 -14.76 -3.07
CA ALA A 64 -3.20 -13.41 -3.28
C ALA A 64 -3.50 -12.57 -2.04
N THR A 65 -2.49 -11.87 -1.54
CA THR A 65 -2.63 -11.06 -0.31
C THR A 65 -2.08 -9.67 -0.49
N LEU A 66 -2.74 -8.69 0.12
CA LEU A 66 -2.26 -7.32 0.31
C LEU A 66 -1.85 -7.15 1.77
N PHE A 67 -0.58 -6.91 2.03
CA PHE A 67 -0.11 -6.33 3.27
C PHE A 67 -0.21 -4.80 3.17
N LEU A 68 -0.75 -4.14 4.21
CA LEU A 68 -0.90 -2.69 4.29
C LEU A 68 -0.50 -2.20 5.69
N SER A 69 0.44 -1.27 5.73
CA SER A 69 0.82 -0.48 6.91
C SER A 69 0.73 0.99 6.56
N VAL A 70 0.03 1.76 7.40
CA VAL A 70 -0.22 3.18 7.18
C VAL A 70 -0.16 3.94 8.50
N ASP A 71 0.25 5.20 8.42
CA ASP A 71 0.13 6.19 9.48
C ASP A 71 -0.60 7.40 8.86
N ASN A 72 -1.91 7.57 9.06
CA ASN A 72 -2.76 6.99 10.11
C ASN A 72 -3.83 6.02 9.59
N TYR A 73 -4.46 6.32 8.46
CA TYR A 73 -5.53 5.49 7.88
C TYR A 73 -5.53 5.59 6.36
N ALA A 74 -6.17 4.63 5.68
CA ALA A 74 -6.19 4.60 4.23
C ALA A 74 -7.47 4.04 3.62
N ILE A 75 -7.64 4.37 2.34
CA ILE A 75 -8.56 3.70 1.43
C ILE A 75 -7.71 3.00 0.37
N VAL A 76 -7.99 1.72 0.12
CA VAL A 76 -7.35 0.94 -0.93
C VAL A 76 -8.41 0.45 -1.90
N LEU A 77 -8.21 0.75 -3.18
CA LEU A 77 -9.01 0.26 -4.29
C LEU A 77 -8.15 -0.66 -5.15
N ILE A 78 -8.68 -1.82 -5.54
CA ILE A 78 -8.11 -2.66 -6.58
C ILE A 78 -9.13 -2.75 -7.71
N ASN A 79 -8.71 -2.41 -8.93
CA ASN A 79 -9.59 -2.33 -10.11
C ASN A 79 -10.87 -1.49 -9.85
N GLY A 80 -10.73 -0.40 -9.08
CA GLY A 80 -11.83 0.47 -8.68
C GLY A 80 -12.74 -0.07 -7.56
N VAL A 81 -12.53 -1.30 -7.10
CA VAL A 81 -13.33 -1.93 -6.03
C VAL A 81 -12.63 -1.73 -4.68
N PRO A 82 -13.34 -1.28 -3.63
CA PRO A 82 -12.74 -1.08 -2.32
C PRO A 82 -12.34 -2.40 -1.65
N VAL A 83 -11.06 -2.49 -1.27
CA VAL A 83 -10.48 -3.58 -0.47
C VAL A 83 -10.35 -3.17 1.00
N VAL A 84 -9.97 -1.91 1.23
CA VAL A 84 -9.82 -1.33 2.57
C VAL A 84 -10.49 0.04 2.58
N ILE A 85 -11.29 0.30 3.60
CA ILE A 85 -11.82 1.62 3.94
C ILE A 85 -11.65 1.79 5.45
N ASP A 86 -10.55 2.41 5.86
CA ASP A 86 -10.35 2.71 7.27
C ASP A 86 -11.15 3.95 7.67
N PRO A 87 -11.76 3.96 8.87
CA PRO A 87 -12.36 5.18 9.40
C PRO A 87 -11.26 6.20 9.76
N PRO A 88 -11.54 7.52 9.67
CA PRO A 88 -10.65 8.54 10.18
C PRO A 88 -10.27 8.30 11.64
N GLN A 89 -9.04 8.68 11.99
CA GLN A 89 -8.49 8.45 13.32
C GLN A 89 -8.22 9.79 14.01
N ASP A 90 -8.70 9.94 15.24
CA ASP A 90 -8.51 11.18 16.03
C ASP A 90 -7.22 11.16 16.87
N THR A 91 -6.40 10.12 16.72
CA THR A 91 -5.13 9.96 17.44
C THR A 91 -3.96 10.23 16.50
N LEU A 92 -3.12 11.20 16.88
CA LEU A 92 -1.93 11.62 16.14
C LEU A 92 -0.98 10.46 15.81
N ALA A 93 -0.76 9.55 16.77
CA ALA A 93 0.11 8.38 16.62
C ALA A 93 -0.71 7.09 16.47
N PHE A 94 -1.51 7.00 15.40
CA PHE A 94 -2.28 5.80 15.08
C PHE A 94 -1.63 5.06 13.91
N TYR A 95 -0.42 4.56 14.15
CA TYR A 95 0.25 3.74 13.15
C TYR A 95 -0.32 2.31 13.20
N ASN A 96 -0.67 1.78 12.04
CA ASN A 96 -1.07 0.40 11.93
C ASN A 96 0.18 -0.51 11.89
N PRO A 97 0.31 -1.55 12.73
CA PRO A 97 1.48 -2.44 12.71
C PRO A 97 1.57 -3.33 11.46
N GLY A 98 0.65 -3.16 10.50
CA GLY A 98 0.53 -3.95 9.29
C GLY A 98 -0.62 -4.93 9.39
N ARG A 99 -1.54 -4.88 8.41
CA ARG A 99 -2.64 -5.83 8.25
C ARG A 99 -2.51 -6.55 6.92
N THR A 100 -2.97 -7.79 6.88
CA THR A 100 -3.00 -8.59 5.64
C THR A 100 -4.43 -8.85 5.22
N PHE A 101 -4.74 -8.60 3.95
CA PHE A 101 -6.04 -8.80 3.33
C PHE A 101 -5.92 -9.85 2.22
N HIS A 102 -6.95 -10.67 2.09
CA HIS A 102 -7.12 -11.56 0.94
C HIS A 102 -7.68 -10.77 -0.23
N ILE A 103 -6.98 -10.79 -1.37
CA ILE A 103 -7.32 -9.95 -2.53
C ILE A 103 -7.66 -10.76 -3.79
N GLU A 104 -7.67 -12.09 -3.72
CA GLU A 104 -8.04 -12.96 -4.85
C GLU A 104 -9.35 -12.53 -5.54
N PRO A 105 -10.42 -12.15 -4.80
CA PRO A 105 -11.70 -11.77 -5.41
C PRO A 105 -11.68 -10.45 -6.19
N PHE A 106 -10.63 -9.64 -6.05
CA PHE A 106 -10.53 -8.31 -6.64
C PHE A 106 -9.62 -8.27 -7.87
N LEU A 107 -8.94 -9.39 -8.17
CA LEU A 107 -7.98 -9.48 -9.26
C LEU A 107 -8.64 -9.99 -10.55
N ASN A 108 -8.25 -9.37 -11.65
CA ASN A 108 -8.56 -9.81 -13.00
C ASN A 108 -7.36 -10.56 -13.61
N GLU A 109 -7.61 -11.39 -14.62
CA GLU A 109 -6.54 -11.91 -15.46
C GLU A 109 -5.89 -10.78 -16.26
N GLY A 110 -4.55 -10.78 -16.36
CA GLY A 110 -3.83 -9.73 -17.09
C GLY A 110 -3.62 -8.48 -16.24
N GLU A 111 -4.02 -7.32 -16.76
CA GLU A 111 -3.71 -6.02 -16.15
C GLU A 111 -4.64 -5.72 -14.97
N ASN A 112 -4.05 -5.18 -13.89
CA ASN A 112 -4.73 -4.81 -12.67
C ASN A 112 -4.18 -3.47 -12.15
N ASP A 113 -5.03 -2.70 -11.51
CA ASP A 113 -4.65 -1.44 -10.88
C ASP A 113 -4.87 -1.51 -9.38
N ILE A 114 -3.95 -0.91 -8.62
CA ILE A 114 -4.15 -0.58 -7.21
C ILE A 114 -3.99 0.93 -7.03
N VAL A 115 -4.91 1.53 -6.27
CA VAL A 115 -4.85 2.92 -5.82
C VAL A 115 -4.94 2.92 -4.30
N ILE A 116 -4.01 3.63 -3.66
CA ILE A 116 -3.99 3.82 -2.21
C ILE A 116 -4.05 5.31 -1.91
N ALA A 117 -5.12 5.72 -1.24
CA ALA A 117 -5.24 7.05 -0.65
C ALA A 117 -4.90 6.95 0.85
N GLY A 118 -3.78 7.54 1.27
CA GLY A 118 -3.37 7.64 2.67
C GLY A 118 -3.66 9.01 3.25
N PHE A 119 -4.00 9.05 4.52
CA PHE A 119 -4.38 10.26 5.24
C PHE A 119 -3.62 10.37 6.56
N ASN A 120 -3.10 11.56 6.82
CA ASN A 120 -2.46 11.93 8.08
C ASN A 120 -3.54 12.36 9.10
N SER A 121 -3.26 12.21 10.40
CA SER A 121 -4.10 12.78 11.46
C SER A 121 -3.41 13.97 12.15
N PRO A 122 -4.16 14.99 12.59
CA PRO A 122 -5.51 15.30 12.15
C PRO A 122 -5.53 15.59 10.64
N SER A 123 -6.68 15.42 10.00
CA SER A 123 -6.83 15.43 8.53
C SER A 123 -6.46 16.76 7.85
N ASN A 124 -6.20 17.82 8.62
CA ASN A 124 -5.73 19.13 8.15
C ASN A 124 -4.26 19.41 8.52
N ALA A 125 -3.55 18.48 9.17
CA ALA A 125 -2.17 18.64 9.56
C ALA A 125 -1.22 18.05 8.52
N ASN A 126 -0.28 18.88 8.09
CA ASN A 126 0.78 18.49 7.17
C ASN A 126 1.69 17.42 7.77
N ARG A 127 2.20 16.55 6.89
CA ARG A 127 3.24 15.59 7.21
C ARG A 127 4.52 16.33 7.60
N SER A 128 5.14 15.90 8.69
CA SER A 128 6.42 16.44 9.17
C SER A 128 7.17 15.39 9.99
N ARG A 129 8.36 15.71 10.49
CA ARG A 129 9.07 14.83 11.43
C ARG A 129 8.30 14.62 12.74
N GLY A 130 7.55 15.62 13.19
CA GLY A 130 6.74 15.56 14.42
C GLY A 130 5.33 15.02 14.20
N ASN A 131 4.88 14.94 12.95
CA ASN A 131 3.61 14.35 12.56
C ASN A 131 3.82 13.48 11.30
N PRO A 132 4.47 12.33 11.47
CA PRO A 132 4.88 11.49 10.35
C PRO A 132 3.65 10.83 9.72
N ALA A 133 3.69 10.66 8.40
CA ALA A 133 2.70 9.90 7.66
C ALA A 133 3.41 9.08 6.58
N GLY A 134 2.87 7.91 6.27
CA GLY A 134 3.48 6.99 5.33
C GLY A 134 2.57 5.85 4.92
N ILE A 135 2.80 5.37 3.70
CA ILE A 135 2.11 4.21 3.12
C ILE A 135 3.16 3.15 2.80
N LEU A 136 2.98 1.95 3.34
CA LEU A 136 3.72 0.76 2.95
C LEU A 136 2.71 -0.31 2.54
N ALA A 137 2.83 -0.80 1.32
CA ALA A 137 1.98 -1.89 0.84
C ALA A 137 2.80 -2.96 0.10
N ARG A 138 2.37 -4.21 0.24
CA ARG A 138 2.90 -5.34 -0.53
C ARG A 138 1.79 -6.28 -0.97
N ILE A 139 1.68 -6.46 -2.28
CA ILE A 139 0.91 -7.52 -2.91
C ILE A 139 1.80 -8.75 -3.10
N GLU A 140 1.33 -9.90 -2.67
CA GLU A 140 1.96 -11.20 -2.90
C GLU A 140 0.97 -12.13 -3.58
N ILE A 141 1.27 -12.58 -4.80
CA ILE A 141 0.43 -13.47 -5.60
C ILE A 141 1.18 -14.79 -5.79
N LYS A 142 0.59 -15.87 -5.28
CA LYS A 142 1.06 -17.25 -5.43
C LYS A 142 0.20 -17.97 -6.45
N TYR A 143 0.83 -18.56 -7.45
CA TYR A 143 0.15 -19.33 -8.48
C TYR A 143 0.13 -20.84 -8.16
N GLU A 144 -0.86 -21.56 -8.69
CA GLU A 144 -0.85 -23.02 -8.76
C GLU A 144 0.29 -23.51 -9.67
N HIS A 145 0.67 -24.78 -9.49
CA HIS A 145 1.71 -25.42 -10.30
C HIS A 145 1.18 -25.84 -11.67
#